data_AF-A0A4U0V110-F1
#
_entry.id   AF-A0A4U0V110-F1
#
_cell.length_a   1.000
_cell.length_b   1.000
_cell.length_c   1.000
_cell.angle_alpha   90.00
_cell.angle_beta   90.00
_cell.angle_gamma   90.00
#
_symmetry.space_group_name_H-M   'P 1'
#
loop_
_entity.id
_entity.type
_entity.pdbx_description
1 polymer ?
#
loop_
_entity_poly.entity_id
_entity_poly.type
_entity_poly.pdbx_seq_one_letter_code
_entity_poly.pdbx_strand_id
1 'polypeptide(L)'
;MAAFKEWVQSEGLETSGKIDQFRKSCIAFDAEDYLDTLLTATLSREPLLPALGGLPFALQKHIDDDLQRFRDAEIKPIFVFNGLQAASKDGTMVAREGKRAAKILDEAWGIYDQGRGEDAVNAFGKACCVPTLLPAYAEAEGELPHIQALRGILTQMRGDGYALLLQRQQQHKDEEYLDAFRKARFAIKHSVYTKIDGTVETRDAARAPGDVHLFTGQRLPDEIYYYLLRGVAGARILNWSAHRHITETPPLDGGNSHSYQDLVQNRLVDLRVKALAVLAVNLNRYFQHGVFHAAYWFNDAKSQLSVREGIEPVKGLMSKWHVPEAVLPDALASHPLAEALGLLADEKSAKSTVTERLNGAPGILEKPVELLGNAVLRALHDAGYMYADHTLSASGKAIQAAFKEARSNGYIEMGVTETEAEEAILVAFELLKLKVLNNQHIRVACLGFFSHREIGYTGPLSRHLLAYQQMATAVRESLRDLLEMHACAMLMSGSVSRKTIGDKELRDLGTSLPFTREPDLGLALVVKSYLDELSNEPAKRQDITRWFNYVTDMEGDLQKAWKLWACVNAGVQAAETNIIGESVKKMFRNADKWLQEKIAAAAAPNGLV
;
A
#
# COMPACT_ATOMS: atom_id res chain seq x y z
N MET A 1 0.41 9.94 -23.86
CA MET A 1 0.04 8.87 -24.83
C MET A 1 -1.04 9.32 -25.81
N ALA A 2 -1.97 10.22 -25.42
CA ALA A 2 -3.05 10.71 -26.28
C ALA A 2 -2.61 11.18 -27.68
N ALA A 3 -1.62 12.07 -27.78
CA ALA A 3 -1.11 12.57 -29.07
C ALA A 3 -0.64 11.45 -30.02
N PHE A 4 -0.05 10.38 -29.47
CA PHE A 4 0.42 9.24 -30.26
C PHE A 4 -0.74 8.38 -30.75
N LYS A 5 -1.74 8.13 -29.90
CA LYS A 5 -2.97 7.41 -30.29
C LYS A 5 -3.72 8.19 -31.38
N GLU A 6 -3.91 9.50 -31.21
CA GLU A 6 -4.53 10.38 -32.21
C GLU A 6 -3.76 10.36 -33.54
N TRP A 7 -2.43 10.41 -33.48
CA TRP A 7 -1.60 10.34 -34.69
C TRP A 7 -1.73 8.98 -35.39
N VAL A 8 -1.65 7.86 -34.67
CA VAL A 8 -1.84 6.50 -35.21
C VAL A 8 -3.19 6.38 -35.91
N GLN A 9 -4.26 6.93 -35.31
CA GLN A 9 -5.59 6.99 -35.90
C GLN A 9 -5.62 7.85 -37.17
N SER A 10 -5.04 9.04 -37.13
CA SER A 10 -4.99 9.96 -38.27
C SER A 10 -4.27 9.38 -39.49
N GLU A 11 -3.29 8.49 -39.28
CA GLU A 11 -2.55 7.81 -40.35
C GLU A 11 -3.19 6.47 -40.77
N GLY A 12 -4.31 6.06 -40.15
CA GLY A 12 -5.00 4.81 -40.46
C GLY A 12 -4.20 3.56 -40.11
N LEU A 13 -3.35 3.63 -39.07
CA LEU A 13 -2.50 2.53 -38.63
C LEU A 13 -3.18 1.61 -37.60
N GLU A 14 -4.44 1.88 -37.24
CA GLU A 14 -5.24 1.07 -36.33
C GLU A 14 -5.99 -0.03 -37.09
N THR A 15 -6.00 -1.25 -36.53
CA THR A 15 -6.81 -2.36 -37.04
C THR A 15 -7.63 -2.95 -35.91
N SER A 16 -8.86 -3.34 -36.21
CA SER A 16 -9.77 -3.98 -35.27
C SER A 16 -10.16 -5.37 -35.76
N GLY A 17 -10.31 -6.31 -34.82
CA GLY A 17 -10.57 -7.71 -35.11
C GLY A 17 -11.30 -8.39 -33.95
N LYS A 18 -11.84 -9.58 -34.22
CA LYS A 18 -12.45 -10.41 -33.17
C LYS A 18 -11.37 -11.07 -32.33
N ILE A 19 -11.62 -11.23 -31.04
CA ILE A 19 -10.69 -11.91 -30.12
C ILE A 19 -10.32 -13.34 -30.59
N ASP A 20 -11.25 -14.02 -31.28
CA ASP A 20 -11.03 -15.35 -31.88
C ASP A 20 -9.86 -15.42 -32.87
N GLN A 21 -9.47 -14.28 -33.46
CA GLN A 21 -8.32 -14.21 -34.35
C GLN A 21 -7.00 -14.51 -33.61
N PHE A 22 -6.99 -14.39 -32.27
CA PHE A 22 -5.86 -14.70 -31.42
C PHE A 22 -5.97 -16.07 -30.72
N ARG A 23 -6.91 -16.92 -31.12
CA ARG A 23 -7.09 -18.27 -30.56
C ARG A 23 -5.76 -19.04 -30.52
N LYS A 24 -5.47 -19.70 -29.40
CA LYS A 24 -4.21 -20.44 -29.12
C LYS A 24 -2.94 -19.56 -29.09
N SER A 25 -3.08 -18.25 -29.02
CA SER A 25 -1.95 -17.33 -28.88
C SER A 25 -1.59 -17.11 -27.42
N CYS A 26 -0.33 -16.74 -27.20
CA CYS A 26 0.14 -16.20 -25.93
C CYS A 26 0.23 -14.67 -26.08
N ILE A 27 -0.47 -13.93 -25.23
CA ILE A 27 -0.53 -12.47 -25.30
C ILE A 27 0.01 -11.90 -24.00
N ALA A 28 0.98 -10.99 -24.10
CA ALA A 28 1.46 -10.23 -22.96
C ALA A 28 0.66 -8.91 -22.86
N PHE A 29 0.13 -8.63 -21.68
CA PHE A 29 -0.57 -7.40 -21.33
C PHE A 29 0.33 -6.57 -20.42
N ASP A 30 0.46 -5.29 -20.70
CA ASP A 30 0.92 -4.33 -19.69
C ASP A 30 -0.15 -4.30 -18.60
N ALA A 31 0.20 -4.80 -17.42
CA ALA A 31 -0.77 -4.96 -16.34
C ALA A 31 -1.24 -3.61 -15.81
N GLU A 32 -0.39 -2.57 -15.87
CA GLU A 32 -0.75 -1.23 -15.42
C GLU A 32 -1.73 -0.58 -16.38
N ASP A 33 -1.47 -0.64 -17.69
CA ASP A 33 -2.40 -0.11 -18.71
C ASP A 33 -3.75 -0.89 -18.72
N TYR A 34 -3.70 -2.20 -18.49
CA TYR A 34 -4.90 -3.02 -18.33
C TYR A 34 -5.75 -2.59 -17.13
N LEU A 35 -5.14 -2.44 -15.95
CA LEU A 35 -5.84 -2.00 -14.75
C LEU A 35 -6.34 -0.56 -14.88
N ASP A 36 -5.54 0.35 -15.44
CA ASP A 36 -5.96 1.73 -15.69
C ASP A 36 -7.18 1.80 -16.61
N THR A 37 -7.23 0.95 -17.65
CA THR A 37 -8.39 0.82 -18.53
C THR A 37 -9.64 0.41 -17.75
N LEU A 38 -9.55 -0.58 -16.86
CA LEU A 38 -10.69 -0.99 -16.03
C LEU A 38 -11.14 0.12 -15.07
N LEU A 39 -10.19 0.87 -14.51
CA LEU A 39 -10.45 1.92 -13.53
C LEU A 39 -11.00 3.22 -14.15
N THR A 40 -10.78 3.45 -15.45
CA THR A 40 -11.16 4.69 -16.14
C THR A 40 -12.29 4.51 -17.16
N ALA A 41 -12.52 3.29 -17.66
CA ALA A 41 -13.57 3.02 -18.65
C ALA A 41 -14.97 3.27 -18.08
N THR A 42 -15.85 3.87 -18.87
CA THR A 42 -17.18 4.31 -18.43
C THR A 42 -18.06 3.20 -17.84
N LEU A 43 -17.87 1.95 -18.30
CA LEU A 43 -18.68 0.79 -17.89
C LEU A 43 -18.17 0.09 -16.63
N SER A 44 -16.90 0.26 -16.27
CA SER A 44 -16.26 -0.46 -15.16
C SER A 44 -15.71 0.47 -14.07
N ARG A 45 -15.53 1.77 -14.37
CA ARG A 45 -15.04 2.75 -13.40
C ARG A 45 -16.01 2.93 -12.25
N GLU A 46 -15.46 3.16 -11.07
CA GLU A 46 -16.20 3.55 -9.86
C GLU A 46 -15.90 5.03 -9.54
N PRO A 47 -16.76 5.98 -9.97
CA PRO A 47 -16.43 7.41 -9.92
C PRO A 47 -16.17 7.95 -8.52
N LEU A 48 -16.77 7.33 -7.49
CA LEU A 48 -16.62 7.73 -6.09
C LEU A 48 -15.45 7.04 -5.38
N LEU A 49 -14.73 6.13 -6.03
CA LEU A 49 -13.57 5.47 -5.43
C LEU A 49 -12.54 6.46 -4.84
N PRO A 50 -12.18 7.58 -5.51
CA PRO A 50 -11.29 8.58 -4.92
C PRO A 50 -11.84 9.24 -3.66
N ALA A 51 -13.15 9.18 -3.42
CA ALA A 51 -13.79 9.71 -2.21
C ALA A 51 -13.99 8.65 -1.10
N LEU A 52 -13.74 7.37 -1.40
CA LEU A 52 -13.83 6.25 -0.45
C LEU A 52 -12.45 5.68 -0.06
N GLY A 53 -11.48 5.68 -0.96
CA GLY A 53 -10.25 4.91 -0.80
C GLY A 53 -10.49 3.40 -0.92
N GLY A 54 -9.47 2.60 -0.58
CA GLY A 54 -9.53 1.14 -0.70
C GLY A 54 -9.50 0.64 -2.15
N LEU A 55 -9.92 -0.61 -2.35
CA LEU A 55 -10.02 -1.24 -3.66
C LEU A 55 -11.44 -1.08 -4.25
N PRO A 56 -11.60 -0.93 -5.58
CA PRO A 56 -12.92 -0.92 -6.20
C PRO A 56 -13.67 -2.23 -5.95
N PHE A 57 -14.96 -2.16 -5.63
CA PHE A 57 -15.80 -3.31 -5.28
C PHE A 57 -15.99 -4.28 -6.45
N ALA A 58 -16.06 -3.78 -7.68
CA ALA A 58 -16.31 -4.59 -8.87
C ALA A 58 -15.02 -5.05 -9.58
N LEU A 59 -13.84 -4.60 -9.13
CA LEU A 59 -12.57 -4.85 -9.84
C LEU A 59 -12.28 -6.33 -10.00
N GLN A 60 -12.41 -7.11 -8.92
CA GLN A 60 -12.15 -8.54 -8.96
C GLN A 60 -13.05 -9.24 -9.98
N LYS A 61 -14.35 -8.96 -9.94
CA LYS A 61 -15.31 -9.49 -10.90
C LYS A 61 -14.94 -9.15 -12.34
N HIS A 62 -14.56 -7.91 -12.63
CA HIS A 62 -14.14 -7.51 -13.98
C HIS A 62 -12.91 -8.27 -14.46
N ILE A 63 -11.91 -8.45 -13.60
CA ILE A 63 -10.72 -9.24 -13.90
C ILE A 63 -11.10 -10.70 -14.14
N ASP A 64 -11.94 -11.29 -13.28
CA ASP A 64 -12.38 -12.69 -13.40
C ASP A 64 -13.16 -12.94 -14.70
N ASP A 65 -14.04 -12.02 -15.08
CA ASP A 65 -14.80 -12.05 -16.33
C ASP A 65 -13.86 -12.00 -17.55
N ASP A 66 -12.87 -11.10 -17.55
CA ASP A 66 -11.89 -11.00 -18.64
C ASP A 66 -10.97 -12.22 -18.73
N LEU A 67 -10.50 -12.72 -17.58
CA LEU A 67 -9.72 -13.96 -17.52
C LEU A 67 -10.54 -15.15 -18.05
N GLN A 68 -11.85 -15.19 -17.76
CA GLN A 68 -12.74 -16.21 -18.31
C GLN A 68 -12.87 -16.08 -19.83
N ARG A 69 -13.05 -14.87 -20.36
CA ARG A 69 -13.08 -14.62 -21.81
C ARG A 69 -11.80 -15.08 -22.51
N PHE A 70 -10.63 -14.83 -21.92
CA PHE A 70 -9.37 -15.32 -22.46
C PHE A 70 -9.30 -16.86 -22.46
N ARG A 71 -9.77 -17.52 -21.39
CA ARG A 71 -9.86 -18.98 -21.33
C ARG A 71 -10.77 -19.55 -22.41
N ASP A 72 -11.96 -18.98 -22.59
CA ASP A 72 -12.94 -19.42 -23.59
C ASP A 72 -12.40 -19.26 -25.04
N ALA A 73 -11.58 -18.22 -25.27
CA ALA A 73 -10.89 -17.99 -26.53
C ALA A 73 -9.61 -18.84 -26.73
N GLU A 74 -9.24 -19.70 -25.77
CA GLU A 74 -7.98 -20.45 -25.74
C GLU A 74 -6.74 -19.54 -25.82
N ILE A 75 -6.81 -18.35 -25.21
CA ILE A 75 -5.68 -17.41 -25.12
C ILE A 75 -4.97 -17.64 -23.79
N LYS A 76 -3.63 -17.64 -23.83
CA LYS A 76 -2.79 -17.61 -22.62
C LYS A 76 -2.39 -16.16 -22.32
N PRO A 77 -3.03 -15.48 -21.35
CA PRO A 77 -2.63 -14.13 -20.96
C PRO A 77 -1.36 -14.19 -20.08
N ILE A 78 -0.46 -13.22 -20.27
CA ILE A 78 0.67 -12.94 -19.39
C ILE A 78 0.58 -11.47 -18.98
N PHE A 79 0.31 -11.20 -17.71
CA PHE A 79 0.32 -9.84 -17.19
C PHE A 79 1.73 -9.46 -16.75
N VAL A 80 2.25 -8.37 -17.31
CA VAL A 80 3.57 -7.82 -16.99
C VAL A 80 3.37 -6.57 -16.13
N PHE A 81 3.71 -6.68 -14.86
CA PHE A 81 3.67 -5.57 -13.91
C PHE A 81 4.97 -4.76 -13.98
N ASN A 82 4.88 -3.45 -13.81
CA ASN A 82 6.08 -2.63 -13.71
C ASN A 82 6.84 -2.98 -12.42
N GLY A 83 8.16 -3.04 -12.55
CA GLY A 83 9.06 -3.31 -11.42
C GLY A 83 9.54 -2.02 -10.78
N LEU A 84 10.86 -1.86 -10.70
CA LEU A 84 11.44 -0.62 -10.21
C LEU A 84 11.31 0.50 -11.23
N GLN A 85 11.08 1.71 -10.76
CA GLN A 85 11.01 2.90 -11.59
C GLN A 85 12.38 3.21 -12.19
N ALA A 86 12.40 3.83 -13.36
CA ALA A 86 13.64 4.32 -13.96
C ALA A 86 14.06 5.66 -13.33
N ALA A 87 15.37 5.86 -13.13
CA ALA A 87 15.94 7.08 -12.56
C ALA A 87 15.68 8.36 -13.36
N SER A 88 15.12 8.25 -14.57
CA SER A 88 14.65 9.40 -15.35
C SER A 88 13.50 10.18 -14.68
N LYS A 89 12.79 9.59 -13.70
CA LYS A 89 11.78 10.30 -12.90
C LYS A 89 12.45 10.92 -11.67
N ASP A 90 12.78 12.21 -11.73
CA ASP A 90 13.31 12.95 -10.57
C ASP A 90 12.22 13.13 -9.48
N GLY A 91 12.61 13.09 -8.20
CA GLY A 91 11.71 13.29 -7.07
C GLY A 91 11.00 14.64 -7.09
N THR A 92 11.60 15.66 -7.71
CA THR A 92 10.97 16.97 -7.95
C THR A 92 9.74 16.83 -8.88
N MET A 93 9.85 16.02 -9.92
CA MET A 93 8.78 15.79 -10.88
C MET A 93 7.62 15.04 -10.20
N VAL A 94 7.93 14.02 -9.41
CA VAL A 94 6.95 13.25 -8.62
C VAL A 94 6.23 14.16 -7.62
N ALA A 95 6.95 15.04 -6.91
CA ALA A 95 6.34 15.98 -5.97
C ALA A 95 5.40 16.97 -6.68
N ARG A 96 5.77 17.47 -7.87
CA ARG A 96 4.92 18.34 -8.69
C ARG A 96 3.65 17.62 -9.16
N GLU A 97 3.78 16.37 -9.61
CA GLU A 97 2.64 15.53 -10.00
C GLU A 97 1.71 15.29 -8.81
N GLY A 98 2.27 15.00 -7.63
CA GLY A 98 1.52 14.88 -6.39
C GLY A 98 0.75 16.17 -6.05
N LYS A 99 1.39 17.34 -6.20
CA LYS A 99 0.73 18.64 -5.97
C LYS A 99 -0.44 18.87 -6.93
N ARG A 100 -0.32 18.43 -8.19
CA ARG A 100 -1.41 18.50 -9.18
C ARG A 100 -2.56 17.56 -8.81
N ALA A 101 -2.27 16.31 -8.47
CA ALA A 101 -3.28 15.34 -8.06
C ALA A 101 -4.06 15.81 -6.81
N ALA A 102 -3.33 16.33 -5.81
CA ALA A 102 -3.92 16.91 -4.61
C ALA A 102 -4.89 18.05 -4.94
N LYS A 103 -4.50 18.95 -5.86
CA LYS A 103 -5.34 20.08 -6.30
C LYS A 103 -6.62 19.62 -7.01
N ILE A 104 -6.52 18.64 -7.91
CA ILE A 104 -7.69 18.11 -8.63
C ILE A 104 -8.70 17.52 -7.64
N LEU A 105 -8.22 16.77 -6.64
CA LEU A 105 -9.08 16.21 -5.60
C LEU A 105 -9.68 17.29 -4.69
N ASP A 106 -8.92 18.32 -4.33
CA ASP A 106 -9.43 19.46 -3.55
C ASP A 106 -10.56 20.20 -4.29
N GLU A 107 -10.43 20.39 -5.61
CA GLU A 107 -11.48 20.96 -6.45
C GLU A 107 -12.74 20.09 -6.48
N ALA A 108 -12.59 18.76 -6.61
CA ALA A 108 -13.72 17.82 -6.58
C ALA A 108 -14.46 17.85 -5.23
N TRP A 109 -13.71 17.87 -4.12
CA TRP A 109 -14.27 18.06 -2.78
C TRP A 109 -14.97 19.41 -2.62
N GLY A 110 -14.41 20.49 -3.16
CA GLY A 110 -15.04 21.81 -3.14
C GLY A 110 -16.39 21.85 -3.87
N ILE A 111 -16.56 21.07 -4.94
CA ILE A 111 -17.85 20.91 -5.64
C ILE A 111 -18.85 20.14 -4.77
N TYR A 112 -18.40 19.05 -4.13
CA TYR A 112 -19.24 18.26 -3.22
C TYR A 112 -19.73 19.09 -2.02
N ASP A 113 -18.85 19.89 -1.41
CA ASP A 113 -19.16 20.73 -0.25
C ASP A 113 -20.19 21.84 -0.57
N GLN A 114 -20.35 22.20 -1.86
CA GLN A 114 -21.37 23.13 -2.34
C GLN A 114 -22.75 22.47 -2.56
N GLY A 115 -22.89 21.17 -2.31
CA GLY A 115 -24.12 20.41 -2.53
C GLY A 115 -24.36 20.01 -3.99
N ARG A 116 -23.36 20.16 -4.87
CA ARG A 116 -23.46 19.80 -6.30
C ARG A 116 -23.07 18.34 -6.54
N GLY A 117 -23.92 17.42 -6.11
CA GLY A 117 -23.64 15.97 -6.09
C GLY A 117 -23.26 15.38 -7.46
N GLU A 118 -24.05 15.60 -8.50
CA GLU A 118 -23.77 15.03 -9.85
C GLU A 118 -22.46 15.57 -10.45
N ASP A 119 -22.19 16.87 -10.27
CA ASP A 119 -20.95 17.48 -10.72
C ASP A 119 -19.74 16.95 -9.94
N ALA A 120 -19.90 16.69 -8.64
CA ALA A 120 -18.86 16.10 -7.81
C ALA A 120 -18.54 14.67 -8.24
N VAL A 121 -19.55 13.83 -8.52
CA VAL A 121 -19.38 12.47 -9.05
C VAL A 121 -18.57 12.50 -10.36
N ASN A 122 -18.90 13.44 -11.25
CA ASN A 122 -18.16 13.63 -12.50
C ASN A 122 -16.73 14.13 -12.27
N ALA A 123 -16.52 15.00 -11.28
CA ALA A 123 -15.20 15.52 -10.93
C ALA A 123 -14.31 14.40 -10.33
N PHE A 124 -14.81 13.63 -9.36
CA PHE A 124 -14.10 12.47 -8.80
C PHE A 124 -13.80 11.41 -9.86
N GLY A 125 -14.77 11.10 -10.74
CA GLY A 125 -14.55 10.16 -11.85
C GLY A 125 -13.57 10.63 -12.92
N LYS A 126 -13.19 11.92 -12.93
CA LYS A 126 -12.10 12.48 -13.75
C LYS A 126 -10.79 12.59 -12.97
N ALA A 127 -10.87 12.69 -11.65
CA ALA A 127 -9.73 12.70 -10.74
C ALA A 127 -9.06 11.32 -10.61
N CYS A 128 -9.54 10.30 -11.32
CA CYS A 128 -9.01 8.94 -11.37
C CYS A 128 -7.51 8.88 -11.66
N CYS A 129 -6.73 8.98 -10.59
CA CYS A 129 -5.49 8.26 -10.40
C CYS A 129 -5.68 7.56 -9.06
N VAL A 130 -5.85 6.24 -9.02
CA VAL A 130 -5.77 5.49 -7.77
C VAL A 130 -4.28 5.36 -7.48
N PRO A 131 -3.68 6.16 -6.56
CA PRO A 131 -2.25 6.04 -6.27
C PRO A 131 -1.94 4.69 -5.61
N THR A 132 -2.97 4.04 -5.07
CA THR A 132 -2.96 2.75 -4.36
C THR A 132 -2.67 1.56 -5.27
N LEU A 133 -3.08 1.60 -6.55
CA LEU A 133 -2.91 0.48 -7.48
C LEU A 133 -1.83 0.75 -8.52
N LEU A 134 -1.71 2.01 -8.95
CA LEU A 134 -0.78 2.40 -10.01
C LEU A 134 -0.16 3.76 -9.67
N PRO A 135 1.17 3.92 -9.80
CA PRO A 135 1.75 5.25 -9.78
C PRO A 135 1.15 6.05 -10.94
N ALA A 136 0.65 7.25 -10.66
CA ALA A 136 0.06 8.10 -11.68
C ALA A 136 1.02 8.29 -12.86
N TYR A 137 0.65 7.80 -14.05
CA TYR A 137 1.25 8.28 -15.28
C TYR A 137 0.60 9.63 -15.59
N ALA A 138 1.25 10.71 -15.19
CA ALA A 138 0.85 12.01 -15.68
C ALA A 138 1.13 12.10 -17.19
N GLU A 139 0.10 12.47 -17.96
CA GLU A 139 0.35 13.04 -19.27
C GLU A 139 1.24 14.28 -19.11
N ALA A 140 2.35 14.31 -19.84
CA ALA A 140 3.32 15.39 -19.79
C ALA A 140 2.63 16.76 -19.96
N GLU A 141 2.95 17.72 -19.09
CA GLU A 141 2.51 19.10 -19.26
C GLU A 141 3.05 19.70 -20.57
N GLY A 142 2.17 20.33 -21.34
CA GLY A 142 2.46 21.02 -22.60
C GLY A 142 1.29 20.93 -23.57
N GLU A 143 1.31 21.74 -24.64
CA GLU A 143 0.51 21.38 -25.82
C GLU A 143 0.88 19.95 -26.22
N LEU A 144 -0.14 19.13 -26.51
CA LEU A 144 0.07 17.80 -27.06
C LEU A 144 1.09 17.93 -28.19
N PRO A 145 2.24 17.25 -28.12
CA PRO A 145 3.29 17.44 -29.09
C PRO A 145 2.71 17.12 -30.46
N HIS A 146 2.73 18.08 -31.37
CA HIS A 146 2.22 17.88 -32.72
C HIS A 146 3.16 16.90 -33.43
N ILE A 147 2.86 15.60 -33.35
CA ILE A 147 3.78 14.52 -33.79
C ILE A 147 4.18 14.71 -35.25
N GLN A 148 3.27 15.19 -36.09
CA GLN A 148 3.57 15.52 -37.48
C GLN A 148 4.59 16.67 -37.62
N ALA A 149 4.55 17.68 -36.75
CA ALA A 149 5.52 18.78 -36.75
C ALA A 149 6.90 18.28 -36.31
N LEU A 150 6.96 17.47 -35.24
CA LEU A 150 8.20 16.84 -34.79
C LEU A 150 8.79 15.92 -35.87
N ARG A 151 7.97 15.13 -36.55
CA ARG A 151 8.38 14.29 -37.69
C ARG A 151 8.90 15.15 -38.85
N GLY A 152 8.26 16.28 -39.15
CA GLY A 152 8.74 17.24 -40.14
C GLY A 152 10.13 17.77 -39.82
N ILE A 153 10.35 18.22 -38.57
CA ILE A 153 11.64 18.71 -38.08
C ILE A 153 12.70 17.59 -38.13
N LEU A 154 12.37 16.39 -37.65
CA LEU A 154 13.28 15.24 -37.70
C LEU A 154 13.65 14.88 -39.15
N THR A 155 12.70 14.95 -40.08
CA THR A 155 12.96 14.68 -41.51
C THR A 155 13.95 15.70 -42.08
N GLN A 156 13.79 16.99 -41.77
CA GLN A 156 14.74 18.04 -42.16
C GLN A 156 16.15 17.79 -41.59
N MET A 157 16.22 17.25 -40.38
CA MET A 157 17.47 16.89 -39.69
C MET A 157 17.97 15.47 -40.01
N ARG A 158 17.48 14.84 -41.09
CA ARG A 158 17.87 13.48 -41.51
C ARG A 158 17.69 12.41 -40.41
N GLY A 159 16.73 12.60 -39.52
CA GLY A 159 16.41 11.72 -38.41
C GLY A 159 17.26 11.92 -37.15
N ASP A 160 18.18 12.89 -37.12
CA ASP A 160 19.03 13.13 -35.94
C ASP A 160 18.42 14.19 -35.00
N GLY A 161 17.53 13.73 -34.12
CA GLY A 161 16.95 14.58 -33.07
C GLY A 161 17.98 15.08 -32.04
N TYR A 162 19.15 14.44 -31.92
CA TYR A 162 20.18 14.87 -30.98
C TYR A 162 20.95 16.09 -31.50
N ALA A 163 21.29 16.11 -32.80
CA ALA A 163 21.91 17.26 -33.44
C ALA A 163 21.04 18.53 -33.31
N LEU A 164 19.72 18.39 -33.46
CA LEU A 164 18.75 19.48 -33.25
C LEU A 164 18.84 20.07 -31.83
N LEU A 165 18.85 19.20 -30.81
CA LEU A 165 18.88 19.66 -29.43
C LEU A 165 20.25 20.22 -29.02
N LEU A 166 21.34 19.75 -29.61
CA LEU A 166 22.65 20.38 -29.47
C LEU A 166 22.65 21.82 -30.00
N GLN A 167 22.06 22.04 -31.19
CA GLN A 167 21.94 23.39 -31.74
C GLN A 167 21.05 24.28 -30.86
N ARG A 168 19.93 23.75 -30.35
CA ARG A 168 19.04 24.46 -29.43
C ARG A 168 19.73 24.80 -28.11
N GLN A 169 20.52 23.88 -27.55
CA GLN A 169 21.29 24.12 -26.33
C GLN A 169 22.33 25.23 -26.54
N GLN A 170 23.01 25.28 -27.69
CA GLN A 170 23.94 26.37 -28.00
C GLN A 170 23.24 27.74 -28.09
N GLN A 171 22.00 27.77 -28.58
CA GLN A 171 21.23 29.00 -28.74
C GLN A 171 20.55 29.48 -27.45
N HIS A 172 20.00 28.55 -26.66
CA HIS A 172 19.13 28.85 -25.51
C HIS A 172 19.73 28.45 -24.15
N LYS A 173 20.93 27.87 -24.12
CA LYS A 173 21.61 27.36 -22.91
C LYS A 173 20.79 26.36 -22.09
N ASP A 174 19.92 25.61 -22.76
CA ASP A 174 19.03 24.62 -22.15
C ASP A 174 19.74 23.28 -21.95
N GLU A 175 20.60 23.18 -20.93
CA GLU A 175 21.38 21.97 -20.62
C GLU A 175 20.51 20.87 -20.00
N GLU A 176 19.51 21.24 -19.20
CA GLU A 176 18.66 20.31 -18.47
C GLU A 176 17.80 19.48 -19.43
N TYR A 177 17.17 20.11 -20.43
CA TYR A 177 16.38 19.40 -21.43
C TYR A 177 17.22 18.47 -22.29
N LEU A 178 18.44 18.89 -22.66
CA LEU A 178 19.36 18.07 -23.43
C LEU A 178 19.80 16.83 -22.64
N ASP A 179 20.07 16.98 -21.34
CA ASP A 179 20.40 15.86 -20.45
C ASP A 179 19.22 14.89 -20.29
N ALA A 180 18.01 15.40 -20.04
CA ALA A 180 16.79 14.60 -19.98
C ALA A 180 16.55 13.82 -21.29
N PHE A 181 16.74 14.45 -22.45
CA PHE A 181 16.65 13.79 -23.75
C PHE A 181 17.69 12.68 -23.93
N ARG A 182 18.95 12.92 -23.53
CA ARG A 182 20.01 11.90 -23.56
C ARG A 182 19.62 10.69 -22.71
N LYS A 183 19.20 10.94 -21.46
CA LYS A 183 18.74 9.89 -20.53
C LYS A 183 17.57 9.11 -21.12
N ALA A 184 16.54 9.77 -21.64
CA ALA A 184 15.38 9.12 -22.26
C ALA A 184 15.79 8.26 -23.48
N ARG A 185 16.64 8.79 -24.36
CA ARG A 185 17.15 8.06 -25.53
C ARG A 185 17.95 6.81 -25.12
N PHE A 186 18.82 6.92 -24.12
CA PHE A 186 19.61 5.80 -23.63
C PHE A 186 18.77 4.79 -22.85
N ALA A 187 17.76 5.23 -22.09
CA ALA A 187 16.82 4.33 -21.42
C ALA A 187 16.05 3.45 -22.40
N ILE A 188 15.68 3.98 -23.58
CA ILE A 188 15.03 3.20 -24.64
C ILE A 188 16.03 2.25 -25.32
N LYS A 189 17.22 2.74 -25.68
CA LYS A 189 18.22 1.98 -26.43
C LYS A 189 18.87 0.86 -25.60
N HIS A 190 19.17 1.17 -24.34
CA HIS A 190 19.84 0.30 -23.36
C HIS A 190 18.92 0.02 -22.17
N SER A 191 17.66 -0.30 -22.48
CA SER A 191 16.65 -0.67 -21.48
C SER A 191 17.15 -1.82 -20.62
N VAL A 192 16.95 -1.70 -19.31
CA VAL A 192 17.21 -2.78 -18.35
C VAL A 192 15.93 -3.56 -18.14
N TYR A 193 16.03 -4.89 -18.21
CA TYR A 193 14.90 -5.78 -17.98
C TYR A 193 15.34 -6.96 -17.10
N THR A 194 14.36 -7.53 -16.41
CA THR A 194 14.55 -8.70 -15.54
C THR A 194 13.96 -9.92 -16.22
N LYS A 195 14.72 -11.02 -16.27
CA LYS A 195 14.21 -12.32 -16.69
C LYS A 195 13.42 -12.99 -15.56
N ILE A 196 12.68 -14.05 -15.91
CA ILE A 196 11.84 -14.80 -14.96
C ILE A 196 12.67 -15.44 -13.83
N ASP A 197 13.94 -15.73 -14.08
CA ASP A 197 14.89 -16.24 -13.06
C ASP A 197 15.48 -15.15 -12.16
N GLY A 198 15.05 -13.89 -12.30
CA GLY A 198 15.53 -12.75 -11.54
C GLY A 198 16.80 -12.10 -12.10
N THR A 199 17.41 -12.67 -13.13
CA THR A 199 18.62 -12.08 -13.71
C THR A 199 18.31 -10.74 -14.40
N VAL A 200 19.15 -9.74 -14.13
CA VAL A 200 18.98 -8.39 -14.68
C VAL A 200 19.96 -8.18 -15.82
N GLU A 201 19.43 -7.84 -16.99
CA GLU A 201 20.19 -7.62 -18.22
C GLU A 201 19.95 -6.23 -18.80
N THR A 202 20.97 -5.71 -19.46
CA THR A 202 20.90 -4.46 -20.22
C THR A 202 20.83 -4.79 -21.70
N ARG A 203 19.84 -4.25 -22.39
CA ARG A 203 19.73 -4.36 -23.85
C ARG A 203 20.97 -3.75 -24.51
N ASP A 204 21.58 -4.48 -25.45
CA ASP A 204 22.81 -4.04 -26.14
C ASP A 204 23.94 -3.64 -25.16
N ALA A 205 24.14 -4.46 -24.11
CA ALA A 205 25.10 -4.20 -23.04
C ALA A 205 26.52 -3.88 -23.54
N ALA A 206 26.96 -4.48 -24.65
CA ALA A 206 28.27 -4.23 -25.24
C ALA A 206 28.47 -2.78 -25.72
N ARG A 207 27.37 -2.06 -25.99
CA ARG A 207 27.39 -0.65 -26.43
C ARG A 207 26.73 0.28 -25.41
N ALA A 208 26.28 -0.25 -24.28
CA ALA A 208 25.72 0.55 -23.20
C ALA A 208 26.85 1.35 -22.53
N PRO A 209 26.58 2.59 -22.11
CA PRO A 209 27.57 3.38 -21.41
C PRO A 209 27.82 2.81 -19.99
N GLY A 210 28.96 3.10 -19.38
CA GLY A 210 29.30 2.55 -18.05
C GLY A 210 28.42 3.06 -16.90
N ASP A 211 27.67 4.13 -17.13
CA ASP A 211 26.83 4.87 -16.20
C ASP A 211 25.33 4.62 -16.42
N VAL A 212 24.94 3.41 -16.83
CA VAL A 212 23.53 2.99 -17.04
C VAL A 212 22.62 3.38 -15.87
N HIS A 213 23.14 3.29 -14.64
CA HIS A 213 22.41 3.62 -13.41
C HIS A 213 21.88 5.05 -13.36
N LEU A 214 22.46 6.00 -14.11
CA LEU A 214 21.99 7.39 -14.17
C LEU A 214 20.60 7.54 -14.81
N PHE A 215 20.17 6.56 -15.60
CA PHE A 215 18.84 6.57 -16.23
C PHE A 215 17.97 5.36 -15.86
N THR A 216 18.54 4.29 -15.30
CA THR A 216 17.77 3.10 -14.84
C THR A 216 17.64 2.97 -13.33
N GLY A 217 18.42 3.72 -12.54
CA GLY A 217 18.54 3.53 -11.09
C GLY A 217 19.67 2.58 -10.72
N GLN A 218 20.07 2.63 -9.45
CA GLN A 218 21.13 1.76 -8.93
C GLN A 218 20.66 0.30 -8.96
N ARG A 219 21.45 -0.57 -9.59
CA ARG A 219 21.16 -2.01 -9.65
C ARG A 219 21.22 -2.63 -8.25
N LEU A 220 20.14 -3.30 -7.86
CA LEU A 220 20.09 -4.18 -6.70
C LEU A 220 20.62 -5.59 -7.07
N PRO A 221 20.95 -6.46 -6.10
CA PRO A 221 21.25 -7.86 -6.38
C PRO A 221 20.11 -8.57 -7.13
N ASP A 222 20.46 -9.43 -8.09
CA ASP A 222 19.50 -10.21 -8.91
C ASP A 222 18.52 -11.03 -8.05
N GLU A 223 18.98 -11.50 -6.89
CA GLU A 223 18.15 -12.22 -5.92
C GLU A 223 16.95 -11.39 -5.40
N ILE A 224 17.08 -10.07 -5.27
CA ILE A 224 15.95 -9.21 -4.87
C ILE A 224 14.89 -9.18 -5.98
N TYR A 225 15.32 -9.07 -7.24
CA TYR A 225 14.39 -9.09 -8.36
C TYR A 225 13.71 -10.44 -8.51
N TYR A 226 14.40 -11.54 -8.19
CA TYR A 226 13.79 -12.85 -8.08
C TYR A 226 12.62 -12.85 -7.08
N TYR A 227 12.80 -12.30 -5.86
CA TYR A 227 11.74 -12.23 -4.85
C TYR A 227 10.62 -11.22 -5.18
N LEU A 228 10.95 -10.09 -5.80
CA LEU A 228 9.97 -9.13 -6.34
C LEU A 228 9.04 -9.81 -7.34
N LEU A 229 9.59 -10.60 -8.28
CA LEU A 229 8.81 -11.33 -9.29
C LEU A 229 7.91 -12.43 -8.71
N ARG A 230 8.16 -12.89 -7.48
CA ARG A 230 7.29 -13.84 -6.75
C ARG A 230 6.33 -13.14 -5.78
N GLY A 231 6.34 -11.81 -5.70
CA GLY A 231 5.45 -11.06 -4.81
C GLY A 231 5.81 -11.12 -3.33
N VAL A 232 7.02 -11.55 -2.97
CA VAL A 232 7.49 -11.59 -1.57
C VAL A 232 7.80 -10.18 -1.06
N ALA A 233 8.28 -9.31 -1.95
CA ALA A 233 8.61 -7.92 -1.64
C ALA A 233 8.00 -6.99 -2.68
N GLY A 234 7.37 -5.91 -2.22
CA GLY A 234 6.84 -4.84 -3.03
C GLY A 234 7.94 -3.91 -3.56
N ALA A 235 7.61 -3.15 -4.61
CA ALA A 235 8.58 -2.29 -5.28
C ALA A 235 8.94 -1.02 -4.48
N ARG A 236 8.17 -0.62 -3.46
CA ARG A 236 8.29 0.69 -2.81
C ARG A 236 9.63 0.92 -2.12
N ILE A 237 9.99 0.09 -1.13
CA ILE A 237 11.28 0.20 -0.44
C ILE A 237 12.46 -0.08 -1.38
N LEU A 238 12.27 -0.99 -2.34
CA LEU A 238 13.27 -1.29 -3.36
C LEU A 238 13.54 -0.09 -4.26
N ASN A 239 12.49 0.64 -4.66
CA ASN A 239 12.58 1.88 -5.44
C ASN A 239 13.32 2.95 -4.66
N TRP A 240 12.97 3.17 -3.39
CA TRP A 240 13.67 4.13 -2.54
C TRP A 240 15.15 3.79 -2.39
N SER A 241 15.48 2.50 -2.29
CA SER A 241 16.86 2.01 -2.18
C SER A 241 17.67 2.15 -3.47
N ALA A 242 17.06 1.87 -4.62
CA ALA A 242 17.69 2.04 -5.92
C ALA A 242 17.96 3.51 -6.29
N HIS A 243 17.15 4.45 -5.78
CA HIS A 243 17.24 5.86 -6.16
C HIS A 243 17.74 6.80 -5.07
N ARG A 244 17.81 6.37 -3.79
CA ARG A 244 18.06 7.25 -2.63
C ARG A 244 17.04 8.36 -2.45
N HIS A 245 15.83 8.15 -2.96
CA HIS A 245 14.74 9.10 -2.87
C HIS A 245 13.53 8.45 -2.24
N ILE A 246 13.00 9.08 -1.20
CA ILE A 246 11.72 8.71 -0.61
C ILE A 246 10.69 9.67 -1.18
N THR A 247 9.70 9.11 -1.86
CA THR A 247 8.61 9.85 -2.47
C THR A 247 7.32 9.50 -1.75
N GLU A 248 6.55 10.53 -1.42
CA GLU A 248 5.24 10.37 -0.80
C GLU A 248 4.14 10.81 -1.76
N THR A 249 3.08 10.01 -1.86
CA THR A 249 1.89 10.34 -2.65
C THR A 249 0.93 11.20 -1.83
N PRO A 250 0.25 12.17 -2.46
CA PRO A 250 -0.79 12.95 -1.78
C PRO A 250 -1.97 12.05 -1.37
N PRO A 251 -2.63 12.34 -0.24
CA PRO A 251 -3.82 11.62 0.18
C PRO A 251 -5.05 12.03 -0.66
N LEU A 252 -6.05 11.15 -0.66
CA LEU A 252 -7.27 11.30 -1.45
C LEU A 252 -8.22 12.43 -0.99
N ASP A 253 -8.02 12.99 0.22
CA ASP A 253 -8.78 14.14 0.72
C ASP A 253 -8.30 15.49 0.16
N GLY A 254 -7.31 15.48 -0.74
CA GLY A 254 -6.71 16.67 -1.34
C GLY A 254 -5.47 17.20 -0.59
N GLY A 255 -5.02 16.54 0.48
CA GLY A 255 -3.70 16.81 1.09
C GLY A 255 -3.57 18.09 1.91
N ASN A 256 -4.68 18.77 2.22
CA ASN A 256 -4.69 19.99 3.04
C ASN A 256 -4.58 19.71 4.56
N SER A 257 -4.71 18.46 4.99
CA SER A 257 -4.64 18.08 6.40
C SER A 257 -3.20 18.12 6.92
N HIS A 258 -2.93 19.05 7.86
CA HIS A 258 -1.64 19.13 8.56
C HIS A 258 -1.33 17.84 9.35
N SER A 259 -2.36 17.11 9.80
CA SER A 259 -2.16 15.84 10.52
C SER A 259 -1.56 14.75 9.62
N TYR A 260 -1.99 14.68 8.36
CA TYR A 260 -1.39 13.74 7.40
C TYR A 260 0.04 14.15 7.06
N GLN A 261 0.27 15.43 6.81
CA GLN A 261 1.60 15.99 6.52
C GLN A 261 2.59 15.69 7.65
N ASP A 262 2.22 15.93 8.91
CA ASP A 262 3.05 15.61 10.09
C ASP A 262 3.27 14.10 10.26
N LEU A 263 2.25 13.28 9.99
CA LEU A 263 2.36 11.82 10.06
C LEU A 263 3.44 11.29 9.11
N VAL A 264 3.35 11.63 7.82
CA VAL A 264 4.27 11.10 6.79
C VAL A 264 5.67 11.72 6.89
N GLN A 265 5.76 12.99 7.28
CA GLN A 265 7.03 13.70 7.35
C GLN A 265 7.83 13.38 8.62
N ASN A 266 7.15 13.23 9.76
CA ASN A 266 7.81 13.19 11.07
C ASN A 266 7.55 11.87 11.82
N ARG A 267 6.31 11.37 11.84
CA ARG A 267 5.93 10.27 12.75
C ARG A 267 6.20 8.88 12.18
N LEU A 268 6.11 8.69 10.86
CA LEU A 268 6.40 7.42 10.18
C LEU A 268 7.89 7.21 9.85
N VAL A 269 8.74 8.20 10.11
CA VAL A 269 10.16 8.17 9.74
C VAL A 269 10.88 6.95 10.34
N ASP A 270 10.61 6.64 11.61
CA ASP A 270 11.25 5.50 12.29
C ASP A 270 10.94 4.16 11.59
N LEU A 271 9.67 3.89 11.28
CA LEU A 271 9.27 2.67 10.57
C LEU A 271 9.89 2.59 9.17
N ARG A 272 9.93 3.70 8.42
CA ARG A 272 10.52 3.76 7.07
C ARG A 272 12.04 3.51 7.11
N VAL A 273 12.74 4.14 8.06
CA VAL A 273 14.18 3.95 8.24
C VAL A 273 14.50 2.52 8.65
N LYS A 274 13.69 1.91 9.52
CA LYS A 274 13.83 0.49 9.89
C LYS A 274 13.63 -0.43 8.69
N ALA A 275 12.56 -0.26 7.90
CA ALA A 275 12.34 -1.07 6.70
C ALA A 275 13.51 -0.97 5.70
N LEU A 276 14.05 0.24 5.49
CA LEU A 276 15.24 0.46 4.66
C LEU A 276 16.51 -0.19 5.27
N ALA A 277 16.68 -0.15 6.59
CA ALA A 277 17.81 -0.78 7.28
C ALA A 277 17.75 -2.32 7.20
N VAL A 278 16.56 -2.90 7.34
CA VAL A 278 16.29 -4.35 7.18
C VAL A 278 16.69 -4.83 5.78
N LEU A 279 16.35 -4.08 4.75
CA LEU A 279 16.81 -4.39 3.40
C LEU A 279 18.34 -4.26 3.30
N ALA A 280 18.90 -3.13 3.76
CA ALA A 280 20.29 -2.77 3.56
C ALA A 280 21.29 -3.68 4.31
N VAL A 281 20.89 -4.35 5.38
CA VAL A 281 21.78 -5.20 6.19
C VAL A 281 22.46 -6.31 5.40
N ASN A 282 21.77 -6.86 4.40
CA ASN A 282 22.28 -7.92 3.52
C ASN A 282 22.85 -7.38 2.19
N LEU A 283 22.84 -6.06 2.01
CA LEU A 283 23.39 -5.40 0.83
C LEU A 283 24.83 -4.94 1.08
N ASN A 284 25.51 -4.55 0.00
CA ASN A 284 26.87 -4.02 0.11
C ASN A 284 26.91 -2.66 0.86
N ARG A 285 28.11 -2.24 1.25
CA ARG A 285 28.34 -1.00 2.04
C ARG A 285 27.77 0.27 1.42
N TYR A 286 27.61 0.32 0.09
CA TYR A 286 26.97 1.47 -0.55
C TYR A 286 25.60 1.69 0.06
N PHE A 287 24.74 0.65 0.08
CA PHE A 287 23.36 0.74 0.59
C PHE A 287 23.29 1.05 2.09
N GLN A 288 24.26 0.59 2.88
CA GLN A 288 24.30 0.74 4.34
C GLN A 288 24.72 2.15 4.84
N HIS A 289 25.46 2.92 4.04
CA HIS A 289 26.05 4.20 4.48
C HIS A 289 25.49 5.44 3.75
N GLY A 290 24.53 5.27 2.84
CA GLY A 290 23.95 6.38 2.09
C GLY A 290 22.86 7.14 2.84
N VAL A 291 22.69 8.41 2.46
CA VAL A 291 21.59 9.27 2.89
C VAL A 291 20.47 9.18 1.86
N PHE A 292 19.24 9.11 2.35
CA PHE A 292 18.03 9.15 1.55
C PHE A 292 17.45 10.56 1.60
N HIS A 293 17.04 11.08 0.44
CA HIS A 293 16.39 12.37 0.33
C HIS A 293 14.88 12.18 0.19
N ALA A 294 14.15 12.57 1.23
CA ALA A 294 12.69 12.57 1.19
C ALA A 294 12.17 13.86 0.54
N ALA A 295 11.26 13.69 -0.41
CA ALA A 295 10.55 14.76 -1.09
C ALA A 295 9.04 14.64 -0.82
N TYR A 296 8.42 15.74 -0.45
CA TYR A 296 6.99 15.80 -0.11
C TYR A 296 6.29 16.80 -1.04
N TRP A 297 5.10 16.47 -1.55
CA TRP A 297 4.36 17.34 -2.48
C TRP A 297 3.94 18.69 -1.87
N PHE A 298 3.90 18.77 -0.54
CA PHE A 298 3.52 19.96 0.23
C PHE A 298 4.72 20.74 0.77
N ASN A 299 5.96 20.23 0.62
CA ASN A 299 7.15 20.87 1.16
C ASN A 299 8.33 20.76 0.20
N ASP A 300 8.80 21.90 -0.28
CA ASP A 300 9.95 21.99 -1.19
C ASP A 300 11.29 21.65 -0.48
N ALA A 301 11.33 21.66 0.86
CA ALA A 301 12.51 21.29 1.62
C ALA A 301 12.73 19.76 1.60
N LYS A 302 13.90 19.35 1.12
CA LYS A 302 14.32 17.94 1.15
C LYS A 302 14.78 17.56 2.56
N SER A 303 14.15 16.55 3.15
CA SER A 303 14.61 15.96 4.41
C SER A 303 15.64 14.86 4.15
N GLN A 304 16.65 14.76 5.00
CA GLN A 304 17.69 13.74 4.90
C GLN A 304 17.46 12.65 5.95
N LEU A 305 17.40 11.40 5.50
CA LEU A 305 17.20 10.24 6.36
C LEU A 305 18.40 9.30 6.22
N SER A 306 18.97 8.88 7.35
CA SER A 306 20.12 7.98 7.40
C SER A 306 19.70 6.63 7.94
N VAL A 307 20.08 5.55 7.25
CA VAL A 307 19.81 4.17 7.68
C VAL A 307 20.92 3.57 8.52
N ARG A 308 22.09 4.25 8.58
CA ARG A 308 23.32 3.72 9.17
C ARG A 308 23.16 3.29 10.63
N GLU A 309 22.42 4.06 11.41
CA GLU A 309 22.20 3.81 12.84
C GLU A 309 21.30 2.59 13.08
N GLY A 310 20.42 2.26 12.12
CA GLY A 310 19.53 1.11 12.20
C GLY A 310 20.18 -0.23 11.81
N ILE A 311 21.32 -0.22 11.10
CA ILE A 311 21.92 -1.45 10.54
C ILE A 311 22.27 -2.47 11.63
N GLU A 312 23.02 -2.07 12.66
CA GLU A 312 23.53 -3.02 13.65
C GLU A 312 22.47 -3.51 14.65
N PRO A 313 21.52 -2.66 15.12
CA PRO A 313 20.35 -3.13 15.87
C PRO A 313 19.53 -4.18 15.10
N VAL A 314 19.21 -3.91 13.83
CA VAL A 314 18.42 -4.84 12.99
C VAL A 314 19.16 -6.15 12.78
N LYS A 315 20.47 -6.10 12.52
CA LYS A 315 21.30 -7.30 12.35
C LYS A 315 21.30 -8.18 13.61
N GLY A 316 21.44 -7.57 14.79
CA GLY A 316 21.41 -8.29 16.08
C GLY A 316 20.04 -8.86 16.43
N LEU A 317 18.96 -8.22 15.99
CA LEU A 317 17.60 -8.75 16.09
C LEU A 317 17.42 -9.97 15.18
N MET A 318 17.74 -9.84 13.89
CA MET A 318 17.53 -10.89 12.90
C MET A 318 18.30 -12.18 13.21
N SER A 319 19.47 -12.09 13.86
CA SER A 319 20.25 -13.27 14.21
C SER A 319 19.54 -14.19 15.22
N LYS A 320 18.56 -13.69 15.97
CA LYS A 320 17.88 -14.40 17.07
C LYS A 320 16.49 -14.97 16.71
N TRP A 321 16.01 -14.71 15.50
CA TRP A 321 14.68 -15.12 15.05
C TRP A 321 14.76 -16.20 13.98
N HIS A 322 14.88 -17.44 14.42
CA HIS A 322 14.96 -18.63 13.56
C HIS A 322 14.10 -19.75 14.13
N VAL A 323 12.85 -19.42 14.45
CA VAL A 323 11.92 -20.27 15.17
C VAL A 323 11.47 -21.41 14.26
N PRO A 324 11.69 -22.69 14.64
CA PRO A 324 11.25 -23.83 13.85
C PRO A 324 9.74 -24.06 14.03
N GLU A 325 9.12 -24.79 13.10
CA GLU A 325 7.69 -25.10 13.14
C GLU A 325 7.24 -25.73 14.47
N ALA A 326 8.10 -26.55 15.10
CA ALA A 326 7.77 -27.22 16.36
C ALA A 326 7.49 -26.27 17.55
N VAL A 327 7.91 -25.00 17.46
CA VAL A 327 7.66 -23.97 18.47
C VAL A 327 6.50 -23.05 18.04
N LEU A 328 6.18 -23.02 16.75
CA LEU A 328 5.15 -22.14 16.20
C LEU A 328 3.73 -22.70 16.48
N PRO A 329 2.74 -21.84 16.76
CA PRO A 329 1.36 -22.28 16.94
C PRO A 329 0.74 -22.83 15.64
N ASP A 330 -0.13 -23.84 15.77
CA ASP A 330 -0.80 -24.47 14.62
C ASP A 330 -1.67 -23.48 13.82
N ALA A 331 -2.30 -22.51 14.49
CA ALA A 331 -3.18 -21.52 13.88
C ALA A 331 -2.46 -20.31 13.28
N LEU A 332 -1.12 -20.28 13.28
CA LEU A 332 -0.32 -19.13 12.83
C LEU A 332 -0.58 -18.74 11.37
N ALA A 333 -0.90 -19.70 10.50
CA ALA A 333 -1.17 -19.42 9.10
C ALA A 333 -2.44 -18.59 8.89
N SER A 334 -3.47 -18.81 9.71
CA SER A 334 -4.75 -18.09 9.63
C SER A 334 -4.76 -16.82 10.48
N HIS A 335 -4.02 -16.82 11.60
CA HIS A 335 -4.02 -15.76 12.60
C HIS A 335 -2.58 -15.33 12.95
N PRO A 336 -1.79 -14.86 11.96
CA PRO A 336 -0.36 -14.66 12.11
C PRO A 336 0.00 -13.64 13.20
N LEU A 337 -0.76 -12.56 13.34
CA LEU A 337 -0.43 -11.49 14.28
C LEU A 337 -0.81 -11.87 15.72
N ALA A 338 -2.01 -12.42 15.93
CA ALA A 338 -2.43 -12.78 17.28
C ALA A 338 -1.71 -14.01 17.82
N GLU A 339 -1.45 -15.02 16.97
CA GLU A 339 -0.71 -16.22 17.39
C GLU A 339 0.77 -15.90 17.64
N ALA A 340 1.41 -15.04 16.83
CA ALA A 340 2.79 -14.62 17.08
C ALA A 340 2.94 -13.88 18.43
N LEU A 341 2.03 -12.96 18.76
CA LEU A 341 2.05 -12.29 20.07
C LEU A 341 1.58 -13.21 21.20
N GLY A 342 0.64 -14.12 20.92
CA GLY A 342 0.16 -15.15 21.84
C GLY A 342 1.27 -16.11 22.29
N LEU A 343 2.13 -16.53 21.36
CA LEU A 343 3.31 -17.37 21.64
C LEU A 343 4.24 -16.77 22.70
N LEU A 344 4.29 -15.44 22.78
CA LEU A 344 5.20 -14.70 23.65
C LEU A 344 4.54 -14.25 24.96
N ALA A 345 3.26 -14.60 25.19
CA ALA A 345 2.55 -14.30 26.42
C ALA A 345 3.18 -14.98 27.63
N ASP A 346 3.65 -16.21 27.42
CA ASP A 346 4.24 -17.09 28.43
C ASP A 346 5.76 -17.03 28.35
N GLU A 347 6.43 -16.81 29.48
CA GLU A 347 7.89 -16.64 29.51
C GLU A 347 8.66 -17.88 29.05
N LYS A 348 8.13 -19.08 29.31
CA LYS A 348 8.78 -20.33 28.89
C LYS A 348 8.71 -20.47 27.37
N SER A 349 7.56 -20.18 26.80
CA SER A 349 7.34 -20.17 25.36
C SER A 349 8.18 -19.08 24.68
N ALA A 350 8.21 -17.86 25.21
CA ALA A 350 9.06 -16.78 24.72
C ALA A 350 10.54 -17.17 24.67
N LYS A 351 11.08 -17.78 25.73
CA LYS A 351 12.47 -18.26 25.77
C LYS A 351 12.78 -19.30 24.69
N SER A 352 11.80 -20.15 24.35
CA SER A 352 11.98 -21.17 23.29
C SER A 352 12.04 -20.57 21.88
N THR A 353 11.63 -19.31 21.71
CA THR A 353 11.71 -18.61 20.41
C THR A 353 13.08 -17.96 20.17
N VAL A 354 13.92 -17.79 21.20
CA VAL A 354 15.28 -17.25 21.05
C VAL A 354 16.16 -18.30 20.35
N THR A 355 16.34 -18.13 19.05
CA THR A 355 16.89 -19.16 18.16
C THR A 355 17.95 -18.57 17.24
N GLU A 356 19.16 -19.11 17.33
CA GLU A 356 20.32 -18.65 16.57
C GLU A 356 20.80 -19.72 15.58
N ARG A 357 21.45 -19.28 14.51
CA ARG A 357 22.11 -20.19 13.56
C ARG A 357 23.40 -20.71 14.15
N LEU A 358 23.43 -21.99 14.53
CA LEU A 358 24.65 -22.68 14.95
C LEU A 358 25.74 -22.53 13.87
N ASN A 359 26.86 -21.89 14.21
CA ASN A 359 28.00 -21.64 13.31
C ASN A 359 27.64 -20.99 11.95
N GLY A 360 26.52 -20.25 11.87
CA GLY A 360 26.06 -19.67 10.61
C GLY A 360 25.56 -20.71 9.59
N ALA A 361 25.09 -21.88 10.06
CA ALA A 361 24.53 -22.91 9.19
C ALA A 361 23.43 -22.33 8.27
N PRO A 362 23.52 -22.57 6.94
CA PRO A 362 22.53 -22.10 6.00
C PRO A 362 21.29 -22.99 5.99
N GLY A 363 20.15 -22.43 5.57
CA GLY A 363 18.95 -23.18 5.24
C GLY A 363 18.28 -23.88 6.42
N ILE A 364 18.26 -23.25 7.59
CA ILE A 364 17.66 -23.82 8.79
C ILE A 364 16.13 -23.69 8.85
N LEU A 365 15.56 -22.77 8.07
CA LEU A 365 14.11 -22.63 7.90
C LEU A 365 13.73 -23.32 6.59
N GLU A 366 12.91 -24.34 6.66
CA GLU A 366 12.60 -25.24 5.55
C GLU A 366 11.13 -25.23 5.16
N LYS A 367 10.24 -24.70 6.01
CA LYS A 367 8.78 -24.80 5.84
C LYS A 367 8.11 -23.43 5.66
N PRO A 368 7.02 -23.32 4.87
CA PRO A 368 6.33 -22.05 4.64
C PRO A 368 5.86 -21.33 5.91
N VAL A 369 5.33 -22.08 6.90
CA VAL A 369 4.88 -21.50 8.18
C VAL A 369 6.03 -20.88 8.98
N GLU A 370 7.25 -21.42 8.84
CA GLU A 370 8.45 -20.85 9.46
C GLU A 370 8.81 -19.51 8.82
N LEU A 371 8.61 -19.36 7.50
CA LEU A 371 8.86 -18.10 6.80
C LEU A 371 7.88 -17.02 7.26
N LEU A 372 6.57 -17.34 7.27
CA LEU A 372 5.53 -16.41 7.73
C LEU A 372 5.76 -16.02 9.20
N GLY A 373 5.94 -17.01 10.08
CA GLY A 373 6.11 -16.79 11.51
C GLY A 373 7.33 -15.93 11.84
N ASN A 374 8.49 -16.24 11.26
CA ASN A 374 9.69 -15.46 11.52
C ASN A 374 9.62 -14.06 10.90
N ALA A 375 8.99 -13.87 9.73
CA ALA A 375 8.79 -12.54 9.17
C ALA A 375 7.92 -11.66 10.08
N VAL A 376 6.81 -12.22 10.58
CA VAL A 376 5.88 -11.53 11.49
C VAL A 376 6.53 -11.22 12.84
N LEU A 377 7.19 -12.19 13.47
CA LEU A 377 7.88 -12.00 14.76
C LEU A 377 8.97 -10.93 14.68
N ARG A 378 9.77 -10.93 13.61
CA ARG A 378 10.81 -9.92 13.39
C ARG A 378 10.22 -8.53 13.18
N ALA A 379 9.15 -8.41 12.38
CA ALA A 379 8.47 -7.14 12.14
C ALA A 379 7.82 -6.58 13.42
N LEU A 380 7.15 -7.42 14.22
CA LEU A 380 6.55 -7.02 15.50
C LEU A 380 7.59 -6.57 16.52
N HIS A 381 8.76 -7.23 16.55
CA HIS A 381 9.88 -6.82 17.39
C HIS A 381 10.39 -5.43 16.96
N ASP A 382 10.67 -5.21 15.68
CA ASP A 382 11.13 -3.91 15.16
C ASP A 382 10.08 -2.79 15.35
N ALA A 383 8.79 -3.12 15.25
CA ALA A 383 7.69 -2.21 15.55
C ALA A 383 7.57 -1.87 17.05
N GLY A 384 8.27 -2.60 17.94
CA GLY A 384 8.36 -2.31 19.37
C GLY A 384 7.30 -2.99 20.24
N TYR A 385 6.68 -4.07 19.76
CA TYR A 385 5.74 -4.87 20.56
C TYR A 385 6.42 -5.90 21.46
N MET A 386 7.74 -6.07 21.33
CA MET A 386 8.52 -7.09 22.02
C MET A 386 9.87 -6.50 22.47
N TYR A 387 10.44 -7.08 23.52
CA TYR A 387 11.79 -6.77 23.96
C TYR A 387 12.83 -7.72 23.35
N ALA A 388 14.11 -7.40 23.55
CA ALA A 388 15.25 -8.16 23.02
C ALA A 388 15.35 -9.60 23.57
N ASP A 389 14.66 -9.92 24.66
CA ASP A 389 14.55 -11.25 25.26
C ASP A 389 13.32 -12.04 24.78
N HIS A 390 12.64 -11.52 23.75
CA HIS A 390 11.44 -12.08 23.12
C HIS A 390 10.19 -12.04 24.01
N THR A 391 10.23 -11.37 25.17
CA THR A 391 9.03 -11.13 25.96
C THR A 391 8.22 -9.95 25.41
N LEU A 392 6.91 -9.94 25.69
CA LEU A 392 6.04 -8.85 25.26
C LEU A 392 6.39 -7.52 25.93
N SER A 393 6.47 -6.46 25.13
CA SER A 393 6.57 -5.10 25.64
C SER A 393 5.25 -4.67 26.30
N ALA A 394 5.24 -3.54 27.00
CA ALA A 394 4.01 -2.99 27.57
C ALA A 394 2.95 -2.74 26.47
N SER A 395 3.37 -2.32 25.27
CA SER A 395 2.50 -2.22 24.09
C SER A 395 2.06 -3.60 23.58
N GLY A 396 2.96 -4.60 23.59
CA GLY A 396 2.66 -6.00 23.23
C GLY A 396 1.59 -6.63 24.12
N LYS A 397 1.65 -6.37 25.43
CA LYS A 397 0.63 -6.85 26.39
C LYS A 397 -0.72 -6.18 26.16
N ALA A 398 -0.72 -4.88 25.85
CA ALA A 398 -1.94 -4.13 25.58
C ALA A 398 -2.68 -4.67 24.34
N ILE A 399 -1.97 -4.90 23.23
CA ILE A 399 -2.58 -5.45 22.03
C ILE A 399 -3.00 -6.92 22.22
N GLN A 400 -2.25 -7.70 23.00
CA GLN A 400 -2.66 -9.06 23.34
C GLN A 400 -3.99 -9.10 24.10
N ALA A 401 -4.26 -8.12 24.97
CA ALA A 401 -5.57 -8.00 25.61
C ALA A 401 -6.69 -7.70 24.59
N ALA A 402 -6.42 -6.86 23.58
CA ALA A 402 -7.35 -6.61 22.48
C ALA A 402 -7.63 -7.87 21.64
N PHE A 403 -6.62 -8.70 21.36
CA PHE A 403 -6.82 -9.96 20.65
C PHE A 403 -7.59 -11.00 21.47
N LYS A 404 -7.37 -11.06 22.78
CA LYS A 404 -8.17 -11.91 23.68
C LYS A 404 -9.64 -11.49 23.67
N GLU A 405 -9.90 -10.19 23.68
CA GLU A 405 -11.26 -9.64 23.56
C GLU A 405 -11.87 -9.95 22.18
N ALA A 406 -11.10 -9.87 21.10
CA ALA A 406 -11.56 -10.22 19.76
C ALA A 406 -12.00 -11.69 19.64
N ARG A 407 -11.30 -12.59 20.33
CA ARG A 407 -11.68 -14.01 20.42
C ARG A 407 -12.93 -14.22 21.29
N SER A 408 -13.03 -13.54 22.43
CA SER A 408 -14.15 -13.75 23.35
C SER A 408 -15.46 -13.16 22.84
N ASN A 409 -15.40 -12.00 22.18
CA ASN A 409 -16.58 -11.33 21.65
C ASN A 409 -16.96 -11.80 20.24
N GLY A 410 -16.14 -12.63 19.60
CA GLY A 410 -16.37 -13.21 18.28
C GLY A 410 -16.22 -12.20 17.13
N TYR A 411 -15.24 -11.29 17.21
CA TYR A 411 -14.91 -10.34 16.14
C TYR A 411 -14.10 -11.01 15.03
N ILE A 412 -13.27 -12.01 15.38
CA ILE A 412 -12.41 -12.70 14.42
C ILE A 412 -13.23 -13.39 13.33
N GLU A 413 -14.37 -13.99 13.70
CA GLU A 413 -15.26 -14.71 12.78
C GLU A 413 -16.14 -13.77 11.93
N MET A 414 -16.11 -12.45 12.19
CA MET A 414 -16.89 -11.44 11.47
C MET A 414 -16.10 -10.71 10.39
N GLY A 415 -14.80 -11.01 10.25
CA GLY A 415 -13.95 -10.41 9.22
C GLY A 415 -14.37 -10.85 7.80
N VAL A 416 -14.29 -9.92 6.86
CA VAL A 416 -14.34 -10.18 5.40
C VAL A 416 -13.11 -10.97 4.97
N THR A 417 -11.98 -10.81 5.66
CA THR A 417 -10.77 -11.63 5.50
C THR A 417 -10.39 -12.29 6.83
N GLU A 418 -9.67 -13.42 6.76
CA GLU A 418 -9.20 -14.16 7.94
C GLU A 418 -8.35 -13.29 8.89
N THR A 419 -7.63 -12.32 8.33
CA THR A 419 -6.71 -11.44 9.07
C THR A 419 -7.28 -10.05 9.35
N GLU A 420 -8.48 -9.69 8.85
CA GLU A 420 -9.06 -8.34 8.99
C GLU A 420 -9.02 -7.87 10.44
N ALA A 421 -9.53 -8.73 11.34
CA ALA A 421 -9.67 -8.40 12.74
C ALA A 421 -8.32 -8.06 13.38
N GLU A 422 -7.29 -8.86 13.08
CA GLU A 422 -5.97 -8.67 13.65
C GLU A 422 -5.27 -7.44 13.09
N GLU A 423 -5.41 -7.21 11.77
CA GLU A 423 -4.84 -6.08 11.08
C GLU A 423 -5.45 -4.76 11.55
N ALA A 424 -6.78 -4.71 11.69
CA ALA A 424 -7.50 -3.55 12.20
C ALA A 424 -7.04 -3.18 13.62
N ILE A 425 -6.88 -4.18 14.50
CA ILE A 425 -6.39 -3.99 15.86
C ILE A 425 -4.94 -3.50 15.86
N LEU A 426 -4.03 -4.12 15.09
CA LEU A 426 -2.62 -3.69 15.06
C LEU A 426 -2.49 -2.24 14.55
N VAL A 427 -3.19 -1.90 13.46
CA VAL A 427 -3.20 -0.53 12.92
C VAL A 427 -3.79 0.46 13.93
N ALA A 428 -4.84 0.09 14.69
CA ALA A 428 -5.38 0.95 15.74
C ALA A 428 -4.32 1.26 16.82
N PHE A 429 -3.56 0.25 17.26
CA PHE A 429 -2.50 0.41 18.25
C PHE A 429 -1.31 1.21 17.72
N GLU A 430 -0.94 1.06 16.46
CA GLU A 430 0.08 1.92 15.85
C GLU A 430 -0.40 3.37 15.73
N LEU A 431 -1.65 3.60 15.32
CA LEU A 431 -2.22 4.95 15.30
C LEU A 431 -2.30 5.58 16.71
N LEU A 432 -2.48 4.77 17.77
CA LEU A 432 -2.39 5.25 19.15
C LEU A 432 -0.95 5.62 19.54
N LYS A 433 0.04 4.78 19.22
CA LYS A 433 1.47 5.06 19.46
C LYS A 433 1.93 6.33 18.74
N LEU A 434 1.45 6.52 17.51
CA LEU A 434 1.70 7.72 16.70
C LEU A 434 0.83 8.92 17.11
N LYS A 435 -0.05 8.76 18.11
CA LYS A 435 -0.97 9.81 18.63
C LYS A 435 -1.88 10.42 17.55
N VAL A 436 -2.33 9.60 16.61
CA VAL A 436 -3.27 9.95 15.52
C VAL A 436 -4.70 9.50 15.86
N LEU A 437 -4.85 8.30 16.44
CA LEU A 437 -6.15 7.81 16.91
C LEU A 437 -6.50 8.44 18.26
N ASN A 438 -7.77 8.84 18.40
CA ASN A 438 -8.37 9.38 19.61
C ASN A 438 -9.62 8.55 19.98
N ASN A 439 -10.41 9.01 20.95
CA ASN A 439 -11.57 8.29 21.49
C ASN A 439 -12.83 8.32 20.57
N GLN A 440 -12.68 8.44 19.26
CA GLN A 440 -13.80 8.48 18.31
C GLN A 440 -14.10 7.09 17.74
N HIS A 441 -15.32 6.59 18.00
CA HIS A 441 -15.83 5.30 17.48
C HIS A 441 -15.73 5.22 15.95
N ILE A 442 -16.09 6.31 15.27
CA ILE A 442 -16.13 6.39 13.80
C ILE A 442 -14.72 6.21 13.20
N ARG A 443 -13.68 6.71 13.88
CA ARG A 443 -12.29 6.51 13.44
C ARG A 443 -11.85 5.06 13.56
N VAL A 444 -12.26 4.37 14.63
CA VAL A 444 -12.00 2.93 14.77
C VAL A 444 -12.72 2.13 13.67
N ALA A 445 -13.93 2.53 13.30
CA ALA A 445 -14.67 1.92 12.20
C ALA A 445 -14.00 2.10 10.82
N CYS A 446 -13.12 3.09 10.62
CA CYS A 446 -12.33 3.23 9.38
C CYS A 446 -11.29 2.11 9.18
N LEU A 447 -11.09 1.23 10.16
CA LEU A 447 -10.07 0.19 10.12
C LEU A 447 -10.63 -1.18 9.69
N GLY A 448 -11.96 -1.32 9.59
CA GLY A 448 -12.64 -2.55 9.19
C GLY A 448 -13.30 -2.43 7.82
N PHE A 449 -13.61 -3.58 7.22
CA PHE A 449 -14.31 -3.66 5.95
C PHE A 449 -15.83 -3.71 6.16
N PHE A 450 -16.58 -3.22 5.18
CA PHE A 450 -18.04 -3.31 5.16
C PHE A 450 -18.52 -4.19 4.00
N SER A 451 -19.75 -4.67 4.13
CA SER A 451 -20.34 -5.68 3.26
C SER A 451 -21.11 -5.00 2.14
N HIS A 452 -20.55 -5.00 0.92
CA HIS A 452 -21.10 -4.31 -0.25
C HIS A 452 -21.17 -5.24 -1.46
N ARG A 453 -22.13 -5.02 -2.36
CA ARG A 453 -22.20 -5.73 -3.64
C ARG A 453 -21.02 -5.36 -4.54
N GLU A 454 -20.68 -6.23 -5.50
CA GLU A 454 -19.65 -6.00 -6.53
C GLU A 454 -20.12 -4.98 -7.58
N ILE A 455 -20.40 -3.75 -7.13
CA ILE A 455 -20.83 -2.60 -7.92
C ILE A 455 -20.25 -1.34 -7.26
N GLY A 456 -20.11 -0.26 -8.03
CA GLY A 456 -19.64 1.02 -7.50
C GLY A 456 -20.50 1.55 -6.35
N TYR A 457 -19.84 2.10 -5.34
CA TYR A 457 -20.50 2.68 -4.17
C TYR A 457 -21.41 3.85 -4.54
N THR A 458 -22.55 3.91 -3.86
CA THR A 458 -23.44 5.08 -3.84
C THR A 458 -23.85 5.35 -2.41
N GLY A 459 -23.71 6.59 -1.95
CA GLY A 459 -24.10 6.96 -0.60
C GLY A 459 -23.43 8.26 -0.15
N PRO A 460 -23.58 8.64 1.13
CA PRO A 460 -22.96 9.82 1.68
C PRO A 460 -21.43 9.70 1.66
N LEU A 461 -20.74 10.84 1.55
CA LEU A 461 -19.28 10.95 1.58
C LEU A 461 -18.84 11.85 2.73
N SER A 462 -17.60 11.67 3.20
CA SER A 462 -17.02 12.48 4.27
C SER A 462 -15.53 12.73 4.06
N ARG A 463 -15.19 13.95 3.64
CA ARG A 463 -13.80 14.39 3.44
C ARG A 463 -12.94 14.22 4.70
N HIS A 464 -13.49 14.58 5.86
CA HIS A 464 -12.77 14.48 7.13
C HIS A 464 -12.49 13.02 7.52
N LEU A 465 -13.43 12.11 7.30
CA LEU A 465 -13.18 10.68 7.57
C LEU A 465 -12.19 10.10 6.57
N LEU A 466 -12.27 10.49 5.29
CA LEU A 466 -11.30 10.07 4.29
C LEU A 466 -9.88 10.51 4.69
N ALA A 467 -9.69 11.75 5.17
CA ALA A 467 -8.40 12.22 5.66
C ALA A 467 -7.83 11.30 6.77
N TYR A 468 -8.69 10.78 7.65
CA TYR A 468 -8.28 9.82 8.67
C TYR A 468 -7.99 8.43 8.11
N GLN A 469 -8.84 7.93 7.21
CA GLN A 469 -8.63 6.64 6.53
C GLN A 469 -7.30 6.63 5.74
N GLN A 470 -6.92 7.75 5.11
CA GLN A 470 -5.65 7.89 4.41
C GLN A 470 -4.45 7.86 5.37
N MET A 471 -4.58 8.44 6.57
CA MET A 471 -3.57 8.28 7.63
C MET A 471 -3.44 6.82 8.08
N ALA A 472 -4.56 6.12 8.27
CA ALA A 472 -4.55 4.69 8.60
C ALA A 472 -3.90 3.84 7.50
N THR A 473 -4.15 4.19 6.23
CA THR A 473 -3.54 3.56 5.05
C THR A 473 -2.02 3.73 5.06
N ALA A 474 -1.51 4.96 5.24
CA ALA A 474 -0.06 5.21 5.29
C ALA A 474 0.66 4.41 6.41
N VAL A 475 -0.01 4.24 7.56
CA VAL A 475 0.49 3.37 8.65
C VAL A 475 0.47 1.90 8.23
N ARG A 476 -0.64 1.43 7.66
CA ARG A 476 -0.82 0.05 7.18
C ARG A 476 0.26 -0.32 6.16
N GLU A 477 0.49 0.52 5.15
CA GLU A 477 1.52 0.28 4.15
C GLU A 477 2.93 0.29 4.76
N SER A 478 3.19 1.16 5.75
CA SER A 478 4.50 1.19 6.43
C SER A 478 4.77 -0.09 7.24
N LEU A 479 3.72 -0.68 7.82
CA LEU A 479 3.81 -2.00 8.47
C LEU A 479 4.01 -3.12 7.45
N ARG A 480 3.32 -3.03 6.30
CA ARG A 480 3.48 -3.97 5.19
C ARG A 480 4.92 -3.97 4.66
N ASP A 481 5.48 -2.79 4.41
CA ASP A 481 6.89 -2.64 3.99
C ASP A 481 7.83 -3.35 4.96
N LEU A 482 7.63 -3.17 6.28
CA LEU A 482 8.49 -3.78 7.29
C LEU A 482 8.42 -5.31 7.25
N LEU A 483 7.22 -5.88 7.10
CA LEU A 483 7.00 -7.33 6.96
C LEU A 483 7.70 -7.89 5.71
N GLU A 484 7.48 -7.26 4.56
CA GLU A 484 8.07 -7.67 3.29
C GLU A 484 9.60 -7.58 3.32
N MET A 485 10.15 -6.52 3.92
CA MET A 485 11.60 -6.38 4.05
C MET A 485 12.19 -7.44 4.98
N HIS A 486 11.51 -7.81 6.08
CA HIS A 486 11.96 -8.91 6.94
C HIS A 486 11.90 -10.27 6.24
N ALA A 487 10.83 -10.54 5.49
CA ALA A 487 10.71 -11.74 4.66
C ALA A 487 11.84 -11.82 3.63
N CYS A 488 12.07 -10.74 2.88
CA CYS A 488 13.15 -10.64 1.90
C CYS A 488 14.54 -10.79 2.55
N ALA A 489 14.77 -10.14 3.69
CA ALA A 489 16.06 -10.14 4.37
C ALA A 489 16.43 -11.53 4.93
N MET A 490 15.44 -12.32 5.36
CA MET A 490 15.64 -13.70 5.79
C MET A 490 16.02 -14.64 4.64
N LEU A 491 15.45 -14.41 3.45
CA LEU A 491 15.77 -15.16 2.24
C LEU A 491 17.18 -14.83 1.75
N MET A 492 17.56 -13.55 1.77
CA MET A 492 18.90 -13.08 1.40
C MET A 492 20.01 -13.49 2.39
N SER A 493 19.69 -13.63 3.68
CA SER A 493 20.68 -13.98 4.71
C SER A 493 21.12 -15.45 4.66
N GLY A 494 20.53 -16.26 3.78
CA GLY A 494 20.74 -17.71 3.71
C GLY A 494 20.11 -18.48 4.88
N SER A 495 19.19 -17.87 5.63
CA SER A 495 18.49 -18.55 6.73
C SER A 495 17.47 -19.56 6.22
N VAL A 496 16.93 -19.36 5.01
CA VAL A 496 15.93 -20.21 4.38
C VAL A 496 16.55 -21.23 3.43
N SER A 497 16.06 -22.47 3.46
CA SER A 497 16.49 -23.54 2.58
C SER A 497 15.90 -23.38 1.18
N ARG A 498 16.76 -23.08 0.22
CA ARG A 498 16.40 -23.03 -1.21
C ARG A 498 16.14 -24.41 -1.82
N LYS A 499 16.33 -25.49 -1.06
CA LYS A 499 16.04 -26.86 -1.51
C LYS A 499 14.58 -27.22 -1.31
N THR A 500 13.95 -26.69 -0.26
CA THR A 500 12.58 -27.01 0.13
C THR A 500 11.60 -25.91 -0.25
N ILE A 501 12.04 -24.64 -0.27
CA ILE A 501 11.21 -23.49 -0.64
C ILE A 501 11.40 -23.17 -2.12
N GLY A 502 10.34 -23.32 -2.91
CA GLY A 502 10.31 -23.01 -4.35
C GLY A 502 9.42 -21.81 -4.69
N ASP A 503 9.19 -21.61 -5.99
CA ASP A 503 8.42 -20.47 -6.52
C ASP A 503 6.99 -20.40 -5.98
N LYS A 504 6.36 -21.55 -5.69
CA LYS A 504 4.99 -21.61 -5.16
C LYS A 504 4.97 -21.11 -3.72
N GLU A 505 5.83 -21.64 -2.87
CA GLU A 505 5.90 -21.28 -1.45
C GLU A 505 6.27 -19.80 -1.26
N LEU A 506 7.10 -19.24 -2.15
CA LEU A 506 7.41 -17.80 -2.16
C LEU A 506 6.19 -16.94 -2.52
N ARG A 507 5.39 -17.35 -3.52
CA ARG A 507 4.15 -16.63 -3.86
C ARG A 507 3.14 -16.71 -2.73
N ASP A 508 2.96 -17.90 -2.16
CA ASP A 508 2.06 -18.15 -1.04
C ASP A 508 2.48 -17.31 0.19
N LEU A 509 3.78 -17.15 0.44
CA LEU A 509 4.30 -16.24 1.47
C LEU A 509 3.90 -14.79 1.20
N GLY A 510 4.15 -14.28 -0.01
CA GLY A 510 3.78 -12.90 -0.38
C GLY A 510 2.30 -12.60 -0.14
N THR A 511 1.42 -13.53 -0.45
CA THR A 511 -0.03 -13.39 -0.26
C THR A 511 -0.49 -13.56 1.19
N SER A 512 0.23 -14.35 2.00
CA SER A 512 -0.13 -14.65 3.40
C SER A 512 0.42 -13.64 4.40
N LEU A 513 1.38 -12.80 4.00
CA LEU A 513 1.81 -11.68 4.83
C LEU A 513 0.60 -10.75 5.12
N PRO A 514 0.45 -10.24 6.35
CA PRO A 514 -0.61 -9.29 6.69
C PRO A 514 -0.55 -7.98 5.89
N PHE A 515 -1.66 -7.23 5.91
CA PHE A 515 -1.82 -5.88 5.36
C PHE A 515 -1.87 -5.80 3.83
N THR A 516 -2.25 -6.89 3.15
CA THR A 516 -2.38 -6.94 1.69
C THR A 516 -3.57 -6.13 1.17
N ARG A 517 -4.68 -6.08 1.93
CA ARG A 517 -5.91 -5.36 1.53
C ARG A 517 -6.13 -4.13 2.41
N GLU A 518 -6.58 -3.05 1.79
CA GLU A 518 -6.89 -1.80 2.46
C GLU A 518 -8.41 -1.62 2.62
N PRO A 519 -8.90 -1.34 3.84
CA PRO A 519 -10.29 -0.97 4.07
C PRO A 519 -10.60 0.39 3.44
N ASP A 520 -11.76 0.47 2.80
CA ASP A 520 -12.37 1.72 2.34
C ASP A 520 -13.13 2.44 3.48
N LEU A 521 -13.81 3.54 3.16
CA LEU A 521 -14.53 4.37 4.14
C LEU A 521 -15.92 3.86 4.54
N GLY A 522 -16.48 2.86 3.86
CA GLY A 522 -17.88 2.47 3.91
C GLY A 522 -18.37 2.10 5.31
N LEU A 523 -17.60 1.30 6.06
CA LEU A 523 -17.96 0.92 7.44
C LEU A 523 -18.11 2.16 8.33
N ALA A 524 -17.17 3.10 8.23
CA ALA A 524 -17.19 4.33 9.00
C ALA A 524 -18.34 5.25 8.61
N LEU A 525 -18.73 5.28 7.33
CA LEU A 525 -19.86 6.06 6.84
C LEU A 525 -21.18 5.50 7.38
N VAL A 526 -21.36 4.17 7.36
CA VAL A 526 -22.54 3.50 7.95
C VAL A 526 -22.62 3.80 9.45
N VAL A 527 -21.52 3.61 10.18
CA VAL A 527 -21.46 3.90 11.63
C VAL A 527 -21.75 5.37 11.93
N LYS A 528 -21.19 6.30 11.15
CA LYS A 528 -21.45 7.73 11.31
C LYS A 528 -22.93 8.03 11.10
N SER A 529 -23.51 7.62 9.97
CA SER A 529 -24.93 7.83 9.67
C SER A 529 -25.84 7.27 10.75
N TYR A 530 -25.54 6.07 11.25
CA TYR A 530 -26.29 5.45 12.34
C TYR A 530 -26.22 6.24 13.65
N LEU A 531 -25.02 6.66 14.07
CA LEU A 531 -24.85 7.43 15.31
C LEU A 531 -25.42 8.85 15.23
N ASP A 532 -25.40 9.47 14.05
CA ASP A 532 -26.03 10.77 13.80
C ASP A 532 -27.55 10.65 14.00
N GLU A 533 -28.18 9.61 13.44
CA GLU A 533 -29.62 9.36 13.64
C GLU A 533 -29.98 8.98 15.09
N LEU A 534 -29.13 8.22 15.78
CA LEU A 534 -29.30 7.97 17.22
C LEU A 534 -29.13 9.22 18.10
N SER A 535 -28.54 10.27 17.56
CA SER A 535 -28.42 11.57 18.22
C SER A 535 -29.66 12.45 18.03
N ASN A 536 -30.50 12.14 17.04
CA ASN A 536 -31.80 12.78 16.83
C ASN A 536 -32.88 12.26 17.80
N GLU A 537 -33.93 13.08 17.99
CA GLU A 537 -35.15 12.66 18.67
C GLU A 537 -35.79 11.47 17.92
N PRO A 538 -36.35 10.46 18.61
CA PRO A 538 -36.91 9.26 17.97
C PRO A 538 -37.91 9.55 16.83
N ALA A 539 -38.70 10.61 16.93
CA ALA A 539 -39.69 10.99 15.92
C ALA A 539 -39.10 11.61 14.64
N LYS A 540 -37.83 12.04 14.66
CA LYS A 540 -37.13 12.66 13.53
C LYS A 540 -36.16 11.71 12.84
N ARG A 541 -35.99 10.49 13.37
CA ARG A 541 -35.04 9.52 12.86
C ARG A 541 -35.43 9.07 11.46
N GLN A 542 -34.43 8.98 10.59
CA GLN A 542 -34.57 8.43 9.25
C GLN A 542 -33.94 7.05 9.16
N ASP A 543 -34.56 6.21 8.35
CA ASP A 543 -34.03 4.88 8.00
C ASP A 543 -32.81 5.05 7.10
N ILE A 544 -31.63 4.76 7.66
CA ILE A 544 -30.34 4.95 6.99
C ILE A 544 -30.12 3.95 5.84
N THR A 545 -30.87 2.84 5.78
CA THR A 545 -30.73 1.83 4.71
C THR A 545 -31.01 2.42 3.33
N ARG A 546 -31.85 3.47 3.28
CA ARG A 546 -32.18 4.23 2.06
C ARG A 546 -31.00 5.01 1.49
N TRP A 547 -29.97 5.26 2.29
CA TRP A 547 -28.77 5.97 1.86
C TRP A 547 -27.69 5.01 1.34
N PHE A 548 -27.80 3.71 1.65
CA PHE A 548 -26.81 2.68 1.38
C PHE A 548 -27.42 1.49 0.61
N ASN A 549 -27.89 1.75 -0.62
CA ASN A 549 -28.72 0.81 -1.39
C ASN A 549 -28.10 -0.55 -1.72
N TYR A 550 -26.77 -0.66 -1.69
CA TYR A 550 -26.03 -1.85 -2.11
C TYR A 550 -25.25 -2.53 -0.97
N VAL A 551 -25.46 -2.08 0.26
CA VAL A 551 -24.94 -2.79 1.45
C VAL A 551 -25.70 -4.11 1.60
N THR A 552 -24.97 -5.20 1.85
CA THR A 552 -25.54 -6.55 1.94
C THR A 552 -25.90 -6.97 3.35
N ASP A 553 -25.17 -6.47 4.36
CA ASP A 553 -25.40 -6.81 5.78
C ASP A 553 -25.06 -5.63 6.71
N MET A 554 -25.99 -4.67 6.80
CA MET A 554 -25.78 -3.47 7.62
C MET A 554 -25.75 -3.77 9.12
N GLU A 555 -26.59 -4.70 9.60
CA GLU A 555 -26.63 -5.05 11.02
C GLU A 555 -25.32 -5.75 11.44
N GLY A 556 -24.85 -6.71 10.63
CA GLY A 556 -23.55 -7.36 10.85
C GLY A 556 -22.39 -6.38 10.80
N ASP A 557 -22.39 -5.42 9.87
CA ASP A 557 -21.37 -4.37 9.80
C ASP A 557 -21.38 -3.45 11.04
N LEU A 558 -22.56 -3.05 11.54
CA LEU A 558 -22.65 -2.27 12.79
C LEU A 558 -22.14 -3.07 13.98
N GLN A 559 -22.57 -4.34 14.12
CA GLN A 559 -22.07 -5.24 15.17
C GLN A 559 -20.56 -5.41 15.09
N LYS A 560 -20.00 -5.57 13.89
CA LYS A 560 -18.55 -5.64 13.63
C LYS A 560 -17.83 -4.40 14.16
N ALA A 561 -18.34 -3.19 13.86
CA ALA A 561 -17.77 -1.95 14.35
C ALA A 561 -17.80 -1.84 15.90
N TRP A 562 -18.88 -2.29 16.54
CA TRP A 562 -18.99 -2.29 18.00
C TRP A 562 -18.01 -3.27 18.66
N LYS A 563 -17.85 -4.47 18.10
CA LYS A 563 -16.88 -5.44 18.60
C LYS A 563 -15.44 -4.97 18.38
N LEU A 564 -15.12 -4.40 17.22
CA LEU A 564 -13.80 -3.79 16.99
C LEU A 564 -13.50 -2.69 18.01
N TRP A 565 -14.46 -1.80 18.28
CA TRP A 565 -14.34 -0.77 19.31
C TRP A 565 -14.08 -1.38 20.69
N ALA A 566 -14.84 -2.42 21.08
CA ALA A 566 -14.65 -3.12 22.35
C ALA A 566 -13.24 -3.71 22.48
N CYS A 567 -12.70 -4.33 21.41
CA CYS A 567 -11.34 -4.87 21.38
C CYS A 567 -10.29 -3.77 21.61
N VAL A 568 -10.38 -2.66 20.88
CA VAL A 568 -9.45 -1.53 21.02
C VAL A 568 -9.54 -0.94 22.42
N ASN A 569 -10.76 -0.73 22.94
CA ASN A 569 -10.96 -0.20 24.28
C ASN A 569 -10.39 -1.14 25.36
N ALA A 570 -10.62 -2.46 25.26
CA ALA A 570 -10.08 -3.44 26.20
C ALA A 570 -8.55 -3.38 26.28
N GLY A 571 -7.87 -3.34 25.13
CA GLY A 571 -6.42 -3.20 25.11
C GLY A 571 -5.93 -1.82 25.60
N VAL A 572 -6.67 -0.73 25.32
CA VAL A 572 -6.38 0.61 25.87
C VAL A 572 -6.47 0.62 27.40
N GLN A 573 -7.48 -0.02 27.99
CA GLN A 573 -7.61 -0.10 29.44
C GLN A 573 -6.53 -0.99 30.07
N ALA A 574 -6.13 -2.08 29.40
CA ALA A 574 -5.09 -3.01 29.84
C ALA A 574 -3.67 -2.44 29.72
N ALA A 575 -3.44 -1.45 28.85
CA ALA A 575 -2.13 -0.85 28.65
C ALA A 575 -1.56 -0.26 29.94
N GLU A 576 -0.25 -0.25 30.12
CA GLU A 576 0.39 0.46 31.24
C GLU A 576 0.25 1.99 31.06
N THR A 577 0.15 2.73 32.17
CA THR A 577 -0.13 4.18 32.15
C THR A 577 1.01 5.03 31.56
N ASN A 578 2.24 4.48 31.54
CA ASN A 578 3.39 5.08 30.85
C ASN A 578 3.30 4.98 29.31
N ILE A 579 2.60 3.97 28.77
CA ILE A 579 2.38 3.80 27.33
C ILE A 579 1.14 4.57 26.90
N ILE A 580 0.01 4.33 27.58
CA ILE A 580 -1.25 5.04 27.34
C ILE A 580 -1.64 5.77 28.61
N GLY A 581 -1.48 7.09 28.59
CA GLY A 581 -1.77 7.95 29.73
C GLY A 581 -3.20 7.81 30.25
N GLU A 582 -3.37 8.03 31.55
CA GLU A 582 -4.66 7.87 32.25
C GLU A 582 -5.76 8.77 31.64
N SER A 583 -5.40 9.93 31.12
CA SER A 583 -6.31 10.81 30.39
C SER A 583 -6.92 10.14 29.16
N VAL A 584 -6.11 9.44 28.36
CA VAL A 584 -6.56 8.71 27.16
C VAL A 584 -7.45 7.54 27.57
N LYS A 585 -7.04 6.75 28.57
CA LYS A 585 -7.87 5.66 29.09
C LYS A 585 -9.24 6.14 29.55
N LYS A 586 -9.29 7.26 30.27
CA LYS A 586 -10.55 7.87 30.71
C LYS A 586 -11.40 8.35 29.54
N MET A 587 -10.80 8.94 28.50
CA MET A 587 -11.51 9.35 27.29
C MET A 587 -12.16 8.15 26.57
N PHE A 588 -11.44 7.03 26.45
CA PHE A 588 -11.98 5.79 25.87
C PHE A 588 -13.10 5.18 26.73
N ARG A 589 -12.94 5.12 28.07
CA ARG A 589 -14.01 4.68 28.99
C ARG A 589 -15.28 5.51 28.87
N ASN A 590 -15.14 6.84 28.80
CA ASN A 590 -16.29 7.72 28.69
C ASN A 590 -17.00 7.56 27.33
N ALA A 591 -16.23 7.45 26.25
CA ALA A 591 -16.77 7.22 24.92
C ALA A 591 -17.49 5.87 24.86
N ASP A 592 -16.89 4.82 25.41
CA ASP A 592 -17.49 3.49 25.48
C ASP A 592 -18.83 3.50 26.23
N LYS A 593 -18.87 4.14 27.41
CA LYS A 593 -20.13 4.32 28.16
C LYS A 593 -21.21 5.03 27.33
N TRP A 594 -20.84 6.11 26.64
CA TRP A 594 -21.76 6.85 25.78
C TRP A 594 -22.30 5.97 24.64
N LEU A 595 -21.43 5.18 23.99
CA LEU A 595 -21.82 4.28 22.91
C LEU A 595 -22.80 3.21 23.40
N GLN A 596 -22.51 2.56 24.54
CA GLN A 596 -23.38 1.54 25.13
C GLN A 596 -24.77 2.12 25.48
N GLU A 597 -24.83 3.33 26.04
CA GLU A 597 -26.09 4.03 26.32
C GLU A 597 -26.90 4.28 25.04
N LYS A 598 -26.24 4.68 23.94
CA LYS A 598 -26.88 4.91 22.63
C LYS A 598 -27.41 3.63 22.00
N ILE A 599 -26.63 2.54 22.01
CA ILE A 599 -27.04 1.24 21.49
C ILE A 599 -28.23 0.69 22.29
N ALA A 600 -28.17 0.76 23.63
CA ALA A 600 -29.26 0.32 24.49
C ALA A 600 -30.55 1.11 24.24
N ALA A 601 -30.45 2.42 23.99
CA ALA A 601 -31.61 3.25 23.66
C ALA A 601 -32.21 2.91 22.28
N ALA A 602 -31.40 2.44 21.33
CA ALA A 602 -31.86 1.98 20.01
C ALA A 602 -32.65 0.67 20.10
N ALA A 603 -32.22 -0.26 20.97
CA ALA A 603 -32.86 -1.57 21.13
C ALA A 603 -34.24 -1.54 21.85
N ALA A 604 -34.69 -0.38 22.32
CA ALA A 604 -35.98 -0.22 22.99
C ALA A 604 -37.16 -0.28 21.96
N PRO A 605 -38.37 -0.72 22.36
CA PRO A 605 -39.48 -1.04 21.42
C PRO A 605 -40.01 0.12 20.55
N ASN A 606 -39.56 1.37 20.77
CA ASN A 606 -39.88 2.55 19.95
C ASN A 606 -38.67 3.04 19.12
N GLY A 607 -37.58 2.28 19.05
CA GLY A 607 -36.27 2.69 18.55
C GLY A 607 -35.95 2.23 17.13
N LEU A 608 -36.90 2.30 16.19
CA LEU A 608 -36.56 2.10 14.77
C LEU A 608 -35.50 3.14 14.34
N VAL A 609 -34.36 2.65 13.86
CA VAL A 609 -33.27 3.39 13.19
C VAL A 609 -32.92 2.63 11.93
#